data_AF-A0A936WP06-F1
#
_entry.id   AF-A0A936WP06-F1
#
_cell.length_a   1.000
_cell.length_b   1.000
_cell.length_c   1.000
_cell.angle_alpha   90.00
_cell.angle_beta   90.00
_cell.angle_gamma   90.00
#
_symmetry.space_group_name_H-M   'P 1'
#
loop_
_entity.id
_entity.type
_entity.pdbx_description
1 polymer ?
#
loop_
_entity_poly.entity_id
_entity_poly.type
_entity_poly.pdbx_seq_one_letter_code
_entity_poly.pdbx_strand_id
1 'polypeptide(L)'
;MERGARNIRTTRLLLVLFAATLLLAPGCYYDNEQALYPDSFCDTTMVTWSLAVQPIIQGECAIPDCHVPGIQAPDLSSYIGVKTAADNGSMRGVVVNGDPIIMPPTGRLPKCRQETIRAWLDAGAPDN
;
A
#
# COMPACT_ATOMS: atom_id res chain seq x y z
N MET A 1 8.34 49.96 42.21
CA MET A 1 8.88 49.24 41.05
C MET A 1 8.62 47.74 41.24
N GLU A 2 7.46 47.19 40.83
CA GLU A 2 7.05 45.80 41.20
C GLU A 2 6.35 45.04 40.03
N ARG A 3 6.42 45.54 38.78
CA ARG A 3 5.72 44.92 37.62
C ARG A 3 6.57 43.91 36.82
N GLY A 4 7.89 43.88 36.98
CA GLY A 4 8.79 43.02 36.19
C GLY A 4 8.81 41.54 36.61
N ALA A 5 8.61 41.23 37.90
CA ALA A 5 8.75 39.87 38.42
C ALA A 5 7.56 38.94 38.11
N ARG A 6 6.35 39.50 37.92
CA ARG A 6 5.13 38.72 37.64
C ARG A 6 5.12 38.14 36.23
N ASN A 7 5.54 38.92 35.23
CA ASN A 7 5.61 38.48 33.84
C ASN A 7 6.66 37.38 33.63
N ILE A 8 7.81 37.45 34.32
CA ILE A 8 8.85 36.40 34.22
C ILE A 8 8.34 35.06 34.76
N ARG A 9 7.56 35.08 35.85
CA ARG A 9 6.99 33.86 36.45
C ARG A 9 5.88 33.25 35.60
N THR A 10 5.00 34.05 35.00
CA THR A 10 3.94 33.57 34.11
C THR A 10 4.48 33.08 32.76
N THR A 11 5.48 33.75 32.18
CA THR A 11 6.13 33.28 30.94
C THR A 11 6.87 31.95 31.16
N ARG A 12 7.53 31.77 32.31
CA ARG A 12 8.14 30.48 32.67
C ARG A 12 7.11 29.38 32.87
N LEU A 13 5.97 29.69 33.50
CA LEU A 13 4.90 28.73 33.69
C LEU A 13 4.26 28.30 32.35
N LEU A 14 4.06 29.24 31.43
CA LEU A 14 3.53 28.97 30.09
C LEU A 14 4.51 28.16 29.23
N LEU A 15 5.82 28.42 29.33
CA LEU A 15 6.85 27.62 28.66
C LEU A 15 6.91 26.18 29.20
N VAL A 16 6.75 25.99 30.51
CA VAL A 16 6.72 24.65 31.13
C VAL A 16 5.45 23.90 30.71
N LEU A 17 4.29 24.57 30.65
CA LEU A 17 3.03 23.96 30.18
C LEU A 17 3.10 23.57 28.70
N PHE A 18 3.68 24.41 27.84
CA PHE A 18 3.85 24.11 26.42
C PHE A 18 4.83 22.96 26.18
N ALA A 19 5.90 22.88 26.98
CA ALA A 19 6.83 21.76 26.95
C ALA A 19 6.16 20.46 27.45
N ALA A 20 5.35 20.52 28.49
CA ALA A 20 4.63 19.35 29.03
C ALA A 20 3.63 18.77 28.02
N THR A 21 2.95 19.61 27.25
CA THR A 21 2.03 19.14 26.19
C THR A 21 2.74 18.45 25.02
N LEU A 22 4.00 18.77 24.76
CA LEU A 22 4.79 18.15 23.69
C LEU A 22 5.26 16.72 24.07
N LEU A 23 5.35 16.40 25.37
CA LEU A 23 5.72 15.06 25.85
C LEU A 23 4.56 14.04 25.79
N LEU A 24 3.32 14.49 25.59
CA LEU A 24 2.12 13.65 25.57
C LEU A 24 1.67 13.27 24.16
N ALA A 25 2.48 13.54 23.13
CA ALA A 25 2.17 13.09 21.78
C ALA A 25 2.13 11.55 21.75
N PRO A 26 1.03 10.93 21.28
CA PRO A 26 1.03 9.50 21.04
C PRO A 26 2.13 9.18 20.03
N GLY A 27 3.01 8.25 20.38
CA GLY A 27 4.10 7.84 19.49
C GLY A 27 3.52 7.18 18.25
N CYS A 28 3.87 7.69 17.07
CA CYS A 28 3.66 6.97 15.82
C CYS A 28 4.57 5.73 15.84
N TYR A 29 4.00 4.58 16.15
CA TYR A 29 4.68 3.30 15.98
C TYR A 29 4.59 2.92 14.50
N TYR A 30 5.73 2.65 13.87
CA TYR A 30 5.79 2.07 12.54
C TYR A 30 5.71 0.54 12.70
N ASP A 31 4.55 -0.03 12.38
CA ASP A 31 4.41 -1.47 12.29
C ASP A 31 5.24 -2.01 11.12
N ASN A 32 6.06 -3.03 11.39
CA ASN A 32 6.77 -3.76 10.35
C ASN A 32 5.76 -4.72 9.68
N GLU A 33 5.38 -4.44 8.43
CA GLU A 33 4.41 -5.25 7.68
C GLU A 33 4.81 -6.74 7.60
N GLN A 34 6.12 -7.02 7.54
CA GLN A 34 6.66 -8.39 7.49
C GLN A 34 6.46 -9.17 8.80
N ALA A 35 6.26 -8.48 9.93
CA ALA A 35 5.96 -9.09 11.22
C ALA A 35 4.46 -9.38 11.37
N LEU A 36 3.60 -8.58 10.74
CA LEU A 36 2.15 -8.79 10.69
C LEU A 36 1.75 -9.86 9.67
N TYR A 37 2.47 -9.92 8.55
CA TYR A 37 2.26 -10.88 7.47
C TYR A 37 3.54 -11.68 7.24
N PRO A 38 3.85 -12.66 8.12
CA PRO A 38 5.02 -13.52 7.92
C PRO A 38 4.92 -14.17 6.54
N ASP A 39 6.05 -14.25 5.83
CA ASP A 39 6.19 -14.94 4.55
C ASP A 39 5.65 -16.37 4.69
N SER A 40 4.36 -16.55 4.42
CA SER A 40 3.76 -17.87 4.31
C SER A 40 4.33 -18.50 3.05
N PHE A 41 4.51 -19.82 3.06
CA PHE A 41 4.85 -20.55 1.85
C PHE A 41 3.78 -20.25 0.78
N CYS A 42 4.18 -19.50 -0.26
CA CYS A 42 3.29 -19.17 -1.36
C CYS A 42 3.38 -20.28 -2.40
N ASP A 43 2.36 -21.13 -2.47
CA ASP A 43 2.29 -22.14 -3.52
C ASP A 43 2.02 -21.46 -4.87
N THR A 44 3.03 -21.45 -5.74
CA THR A 44 2.96 -20.89 -7.09
C THR A 44 2.92 -21.99 -8.17
N THR A 45 2.70 -23.25 -7.79
CA THR A 45 2.76 -24.38 -8.72
C THR A 45 1.54 -24.52 -9.63
N MET A 46 0.36 -24.05 -9.17
CA MET A 46 -0.89 -24.08 -9.93
C MET A 46 -1.58 -22.72 -9.95
N VAL A 47 -0.89 -21.71 -10.49
CA VAL A 47 -1.47 -20.37 -10.64
C VAL A 47 -2.32 -20.32 -11.91
N THR A 48 -3.63 -20.12 -11.74
CA THR A 48 -4.56 -19.82 -12.84
C THR A 48 -5.15 -18.43 -12.69
N TRP A 49 -5.66 -17.89 -13.79
CA TRP A 49 -6.37 -16.61 -13.77
C TRP A 49 -7.55 -16.66 -12.80
N SER A 50 -8.45 -17.62 -13.00
CA SER A 50 -9.72 -17.71 -12.27
C SER A 50 -9.58 -17.97 -10.77
N LEU A 51 -8.64 -18.82 -10.36
CA LEU A 51 -8.51 -19.25 -8.96
C LEU A 51 -7.56 -18.38 -8.14
N ALA A 52 -6.51 -17.84 -8.76
CA ALA A 52 -5.42 -17.20 -8.03
C ALA A 52 -5.31 -15.70 -8.33
N VAL A 53 -5.32 -15.31 -9.60
CA VAL A 53 -5.00 -13.92 -9.99
C VAL A 53 -6.22 -13.01 -9.95
N GLN A 54 -7.35 -13.43 -10.52
CA GLN A 54 -8.57 -12.64 -10.56
C GLN A 54 -9.04 -12.19 -9.17
N PRO A 55 -9.03 -13.04 -8.12
CA PRO A 55 -9.40 -12.59 -6.78
C PRO A 55 -8.46 -11.51 -6.23
N ILE A 56 -7.16 -11.57 -6.54
CA ILE A 56 -6.19 -10.54 -6.13
C ILE A 56 -6.49 -9.24 -6.86
N ILE A 57 -6.69 -9.28 -8.19
CA ILE A 57 -6.98 -8.09 -8.98
C ILE A 57 -8.28 -7.43 -8.49
N GLN A 58 -9.34 -8.20 -8.24
CA GLN A 58 -10.62 -7.66 -7.79
C GLN A 58 -10.58 -7.14 -6.35
N GLY A 59 -9.78 -7.75 -5.48
CA GLY A 59 -9.67 -7.34 -4.07
C GLY A 59 -8.76 -6.15 -3.83
N GLU A 60 -7.77 -5.92 -4.70
CA GLU A 60 -6.69 -4.99 -4.42
C GLU A 60 -6.46 -3.95 -5.52
N CYS A 61 -6.81 -4.24 -6.77
CA CYS A 61 -6.51 -3.35 -7.91
C CYS A 61 -7.78 -2.71 -8.48
N ALA A 62 -8.71 -3.53 -8.93
CA ALA A 62 -10.01 -3.14 -9.48
C ALA A 62 -11.04 -2.87 -8.38
N ILE A 63 -10.61 -2.15 -7.34
CA ILE A 63 -11.46 -1.72 -6.24
C ILE A 63 -12.24 -0.47 -6.64
N PRO A 64 -13.39 -0.20 -5.99
CA PRO A 64 -14.14 1.04 -6.21
C PRO A 64 -13.21 2.25 -6.15
N ASP A 65 -13.41 3.17 -7.09
CA ASP A 65 -12.69 4.43 -7.22
C ASP A 65 -11.20 4.36 -7.62
N CYS A 66 -10.66 3.18 -7.97
CA CYS A 66 -9.30 3.03 -8.50
C CYS A 66 -9.30 2.50 -9.93
N HIS A 67 -8.86 1.26 -10.18
CA HIS A 67 -8.70 0.70 -11.53
C HIS A 67 -9.99 0.10 -12.08
N VAL A 68 -11.04 0.91 -12.12
CA VAL A 68 -12.37 0.56 -12.64
C VAL A 68 -12.75 1.51 -13.79
N PRO A 69 -13.73 1.15 -14.64
CA PRO A 69 -14.07 1.93 -15.83
C PRO A 69 -14.39 3.38 -15.50
N GLY A 70 -13.72 4.31 -16.18
CA GLY A 70 -13.99 5.74 -16.07
C GLY A 70 -13.46 6.43 -14.81
N ILE A 71 -12.76 5.71 -13.92
CA ILE A 71 -12.16 6.32 -12.73
C ILE A 71 -10.66 6.52 -12.88
N GLN A 72 -9.87 5.44 -12.93
CA GLN A 72 -8.44 5.49 -13.23
C GLN A 72 -8.09 4.47 -14.31
N ALA A 73 -7.26 4.89 -15.25
CA ALA A 73 -6.66 4.00 -16.24
C ALA A 73 -5.39 3.34 -15.66
N PRO A 74 -5.08 2.08 -16.00
CA PRO A 74 -5.91 1.17 -16.79
C PRO A 74 -7.14 0.69 -16.02
N ASP A 75 -8.20 0.35 -16.75
CA ASP A 75 -9.33 -0.42 -16.20
C ASP A 75 -8.91 -1.88 -16.05
N LEU A 76 -8.94 -2.39 -14.83
CA LEU A 76 -8.55 -3.75 -14.46
C LEU A 76 -9.75 -4.60 -14.03
N SER A 77 -10.98 -4.12 -14.26
CA SER A 77 -12.21 -4.84 -13.89
C SER A 77 -12.51 -6.07 -14.75
N SER A 78 -11.80 -6.23 -15.87
CA SER A 78 -11.95 -7.36 -16.81
C SER A 78 -10.61 -8.01 -17.13
N TYR A 79 -10.66 -9.31 -17.47
CA TYR A 79 -9.46 -10.03 -17.93
C TYR A 79 -8.78 -9.32 -19.11
N ILE A 80 -9.54 -8.80 -20.08
CA ILE A 80 -8.98 -8.11 -21.25
C ILE A 80 -8.17 -6.86 -20.83
N GLY A 81 -8.68 -6.07 -19.89
CA GLY A 81 -7.97 -4.90 -19.36
C GLY A 81 -6.69 -5.28 -18.63
N VAL A 82 -6.77 -6.32 -17.79
CA VAL A 82 -5.61 -6.88 -17.07
C VAL A 82 -4.58 -7.44 -18.06
N LYS A 83 -5.01 -8.21 -19.05
CA LYS A 83 -4.14 -8.80 -20.07
C LYS A 83 -3.44 -7.72 -20.88
N THR A 84 -4.12 -6.62 -21.19
CA THR A 84 -3.51 -5.46 -21.85
C THR A 84 -2.40 -4.85 -20.99
N ALA A 85 -2.63 -4.68 -19.68
CA ALA A 85 -1.62 -4.19 -18.74
C ALA A 85 -0.48 -5.18 -18.50
N ALA A 86 -0.75 -6.48 -18.58
CA ALA A 86 0.26 -7.53 -18.54
C ALA A 86 1.16 -7.49 -19.80
N ASP A 87 0.56 -7.43 -20.98
CA ASP A 87 1.25 -7.49 -22.27
C ASP A 87 2.08 -6.24 -22.57
N ASN A 88 1.60 -5.07 -22.15
CA ASN A 88 2.35 -3.83 -22.29
C ASN A 88 3.41 -3.63 -21.18
N GLY A 89 3.52 -4.58 -20.24
CA GLY A 89 4.53 -4.60 -19.18
C GLY A 89 4.25 -3.68 -17.98
N SER A 90 3.21 -2.85 -18.01
CA SER A 90 2.90 -1.92 -16.92
C SER A 90 2.58 -2.64 -15.61
N MET A 91 1.84 -3.75 -15.66
CA MET A 91 1.53 -4.55 -14.47
C MET A 91 2.80 -5.12 -13.83
N ARG A 92 3.73 -5.62 -14.65
CA ARG A 92 5.03 -6.12 -14.16
C ARG A 92 5.85 -4.99 -13.53
N GLY A 93 5.87 -3.81 -14.16
CA GLY A 93 6.54 -2.63 -13.63
C GLY A 93 6.09 -2.31 -12.20
N VAL A 94 4.78 -2.20 -12.01
CA VAL A 94 4.16 -1.79 -10.74
C VAL A 94 4.27 -2.88 -9.68
N VAL A 95 3.84 -4.11 -10.00
CA VAL A 95 3.69 -5.18 -9.00
C VAL A 95 5.00 -5.89 -8.70
N VAL A 96 5.85 -6.09 -9.70
CA VAL A 96 7.00 -7.00 -9.62
C VAL A 96 8.33 -6.28 -9.54
N ASN A 97 8.52 -5.25 -10.38
CA ASN A 97 9.81 -4.57 -10.49
C ASN A 97 9.99 -3.45 -9.46
N GLY A 98 8.96 -3.16 -8.66
CA GLY A 98 9.02 -2.18 -7.59
C GLY A 98 8.98 -0.74 -8.11
N ASP A 99 7.95 -0.39 -8.87
CA ASP A 99 7.69 0.99 -9.31
C ASP A 99 7.75 1.98 -8.13
N PRO A 100 8.31 3.19 -8.33
CA PRO A 100 8.27 4.24 -7.32
C PRO A 100 6.84 4.63 -6.91
N ILE A 101 5.85 4.46 -7.79
CA ILE A 101 4.44 4.63 -7.48
C ILE A 101 3.94 3.37 -6.77
N ILE A 102 3.67 3.50 -5.48
CA ILE A 102 3.13 2.42 -4.66
C ILE A 102 1.66 2.22 -5.01
N MET A 103 1.32 1.00 -5.44
CA MET A 103 -0.05 0.55 -5.64
C MET A 103 -0.29 -0.78 -4.90
N PRO A 104 -1.41 -0.92 -4.18
CA PRO A 104 -2.41 0.13 -3.91
C PRO A 104 -1.86 1.30 -3.04
N PRO A 105 -2.52 2.47 -2.98
CA PRO A 105 -2.03 3.60 -2.19
C PRO A 105 -1.89 3.31 -0.68
N THR A 106 -2.56 2.27 -0.20
CA THR A 106 -2.50 1.79 1.18
C THR A 106 -1.20 1.07 1.51
N GLY A 107 -0.43 0.64 0.51
CA GLY A 107 0.80 -0.11 0.69
C GLY A 107 1.08 -1.06 -0.47
N ARG A 108 2.31 -1.57 -0.57
CA ARG A 108 2.62 -2.59 -1.57
C ARG A 108 1.88 -3.88 -1.25
N LEU A 109 1.54 -4.65 -2.30
CA LEU A 109 0.94 -5.98 -2.10
C LEU A 109 1.84 -6.85 -1.21
N PRO A 110 1.26 -7.72 -0.37
CA PRO A 110 2.02 -8.74 0.33
C PRO A 110 2.82 -9.62 -0.64
N LYS A 111 4.00 -10.08 -0.21
CA LYS A 111 4.95 -10.81 -1.06
C LYS A 111 4.31 -11.97 -1.81
N CYS A 112 3.51 -12.82 -1.15
CA CYS A 112 2.85 -13.94 -1.84
C CYS A 112 1.98 -13.50 -3.01
N ARG A 113 1.25 -12.40 -2.90
CA ARG A 113 0.41 -11.91 -4.00
C ARG A 113 1.25 -11.39 -5.17
N GLN A 114 2.37 -10.73 -4.86
CA GLN A 114 3.34 -10.33 -5.89
C GLN A 114 3.92 -11.55 -6.61
N GLU A 115 4.29 -12.62 -5.88
CA GLU A 115 4.81 -13.86 -6.46
C GLU A 115 3.76 -14.60 -7.30
N THR A 116 2.50 -14.67 -6.84
CA THR A 116 1.39 -15.24 -7.62
C THR A 116 1.21 -14.49 -8.95
N ILE A 117 1.16 -13.15 -8.91
CA ILE A 117 1.03 -12.34 -10.13
C ILE A 117 2.27 -12.53 -11.01
N ARG A 118 3.48 -12.53 -10.45
CA ARG A 118 4.72 -12.77 -11.19
C ARG A 118 4.69 -14.11 -11.93
N ALA A 119 4.35 -15.20 -11.24
CA ALA A 119 4.30 -16.53 -11.84
C ALA A 119 3.29 -16.61 -12.99
N TRP A 120 2.11 -15.99 -12.83
CA TRP A 120 1.12 -15.91 -13.91
C TRP A 120 1.60 -15.07 -15.11
N LEU A 121 2.23 -13.92 -14.85
CA LEU A 121 2.82 -13.09 -15.90
C LEU A 121 3.96 -13.82 -16.63
N ASP A 122 4.79 -14.58 -15.90
CA ASP A 122 5.87 -15.40 -16.46
C ASP A 122 5.32 -16.54 -17.34
N ALA A 123 4.14 -17.07 -17.01
CA ALA A 123 3.41 -18.04 -17.82
C ALA A 123 2.70 -17.44 -19.06
N GLY A 124 2.86 -16.14 -19.32
CA GLY A 124 2.25 -15.46 -20.47
C GLY A 124 0.84 -14.94 -20.22
N ALA A 125 0.45 -14.81 -18.95
CA ALA A 125 -0.85 -14.30 -18.52
C ALA A 125 -2.05 -15.06 -19.16
N PRO A 126 -2.15 -16.40 -19.02
CA PRO A 126 -3.24 -17.18 -19.61
C PRO A 126 -4.59 -16.91 -18.96
N ASP A 127 -5.68 -17.07 -19.73
CA ASP A 127 -7.07 -17.09 -19.25
C ASP A 127 -7.46 -18.55 -18.97
N ASN A 128 -7.30 -19.00 -17.72
CA ASN A 128 -7.47 -20.41 -17.32
C ASN A 128 -8.03 -20.61 -15.90
#